data_AF-A0A2M7IHA9-F1
#
_entry.id   AF-A0A2M7IHA9-F1
#
_cell.length_a   1.000
_cell.length_b   1.000
_cell.length_c   1.000
_cell.angle_alpha   90.00
_cell.angle_beta   90.00
_cell.angle_gamma   90.00
#
_symmetry.space_group_name_H-M   'P 1'
#
loop_
_entity.id
_entity.type
_entity.pdbx_description
1 polymer ?
#
loop_
_entity_poly.entity_id
_entity_poly.type
_entity_poly.pdbx_seq_one_letter_code
_entity_poly.pdbx_strand_id
1 'polypeptide(L)'
;MHLLNFFNKKRKKIAIISSITLAFVFFVFFIIYGGLKANAQSRDTCAQAGGSCTALSGRSGTCVSGGKLSSGTEYFYCKGELTATEKTALAIDEKGAALANAIINGLFKIGFKLIDVVAYVIFFVLGQLLALAGLLLDFVLTKPELNKFALSPIVRTGWGITKNLANMFFALILLIISFATILRIESYGVKQILPKLIIAALLINFSLVIGGVIIDFSQVMTKYFVDKALEGNGGQTLSSTIANKMNIAEGFRARNATNAPPLSDSLDGLVTSIIGLFAGCLVILIAAFVFFAAALLFIVRYIALLFCLFWRLWPGFFILCL
;
A
#
# COMPACT_ATOMS: atom_id res chain seq x y z
N MET A 1 -8.40 -20.46 -24.65
CA MET A 1 -8.08 -21.72 -23.93
C MET A 1 -6.61 -21.81 -23.47
N HIS A 2 -5.64 -21.30 -24.24
CA HIS A 2 -4.20 -21.35 -23.88
C HIS A 2 -3.78 -20.51 -22.64
N LEU A 3 -4.38 -19.34 -22.42
CA LEU A 3 -4.04 -18.46 -21.28
C LEU A 3 -4.48 -19.04 -19.93
N LEU A 4 -5.67 -19.67 -19.86
CA LEU A 4 -6.17 -20.29 -18.63
C LEU A 4 -5.33 -21.49 -18.17
N ASN A 5 -4.82 -22.31 -19.12
CA ASN A 5 -3.91 -23.41 -18.79
C ASN A 5 -2.54 -22.92 -18.30
N PHE A 6 -2.06 -21.76 -18.78
CA PHE A 6 -0.82 -21.15 -18.29
C PHE A 6 -0.96 -20.65 -16.85
N PHE A 7 -2.07 -19.97 -16.52
CA PHE A 7 -2.36 -19.51 -15.17
C PHE A 7 -2.59 -20.67 -14.19
N ASN A 8 -3.25 -21.75 -14.61
CA ASN A 8 -3.52 -22.92 -13.74
C ASN A 8 -2.24 -23.73 -13.45
N LYS A 9 -1.34 -23.86 -14.43
CA LYS A 9 -0.02 -24.51 -14.25
C LYS A 9 0.90 -23.70 -13.34
N LYS A 10 0.83 -22.36 -13.39
CA LYS A 10 1.54 -21.48 -12.43
C LYS A 10 0.93 -21.52 -11.03
N ARG A 11 -0.40 -21.52 -10.86
CA ARG A 11 -1.07 -21.67 -9.55
C ARG A 11 -0.68 -22.97 -8.83
N LYS A 12 -0.64 -24.11 -9.53
CA LYS A 12 -0.24 -25.40 -8.92
C LYS A 12 1.21 -25.39 -8.43
N LYS A 13 2.13 -24.81 -9.20
CA LYS A 13 3.52 -24.63 -8.76
C LYS A 13 3.62 -23.74 -7.53
N ILE A 14 2.83 -22.67 -7.46
CA ILE A 14 2.80 -21.73 -6.33
C ILE A 14 2.22 -22.37 -5.05
N ALA A 15 1.15 -23.16 -5.16
CA ALA A 15 0.56 -23.85 -4.01
C ALA A 15 1.51 -24.92 -3.42
N ILE A 16 2.25 -25.63 -4.29
CA ILE A 16 3.25 -26.61 -3.87
C ILE A 16 4.41 -25.93 -3.13
N ILE A 17 4.89 -24.78 -3.63
CA ILE A 17 5.96 -24.00 -2.99
C ILE A 17 5.52 -23.46 -1.62
N SER A 18 4.28 -22.98 -1.49
CA SER A 18 3.72 -22.50 -0.21
C SER A 18 3.65 -23.60 0.86
N SER A 19 3.19 -24.80 0.47
CA SER A 19 3.12 -25.97 1.38
C SER A 19 4.51 -26.45 1.82
N ILE A 20 5.49 -26.48 0.91
CA ILE A 20 6.88 -26.82 1.20
C ILE A 20 7.53 -25.80 2.15
N THR A 21 7.17 -24.52 2.03
CA THR A 21 7.69 -23.45 2.89
C THR A 21 7.18 -23.60 4.33
N LEU A 22 5.90 -23.92 4.52
CA LEU A 22 5.34 -24.22 5.84
C LEU A 22 6.02 -25.45 6.47
N ALA A 23 6.22 -26.52 5.70
CA ALA A 23 6.92 -27.71 6.18
C ALA A 23 8.39 -27.41 6.57
N PHE A 24 9.07 -26.54 5.82
CA PHE A 24 10.44 -26.11 6.13
C PHE A 24 10.51 -25.26 7.40
N VAL A 25 9.55 -24.35 7.63
CA VAL A 25 9.46 -23.56 8.86
C VAL A 25 9.25 -24.46 10.08
N PHE A 26 8.37 -25.46 9.99
CA PHE A 26 8.18 -26.45 11.07
C PHE A 26 9.43 -27.31 11.30
N PHE A 27 10.13 -27.70 10.24
CA PHE A 27 11.37 -28.48 10.33
C PHE A 27 12.50 -27.68 10.98
N VAL A 28 12.68 -26.41 10.62
CA VAL A 28 13.66 -25.51 11.25
C VAL A 28 13.31 -25.24 12.71
N PHE A 29 12.03 -25.06 13.04
CA PHE A 29 11.57 -24.94 14.43
C PHE A 29 11.93 -26.20 15.24
N PHE A 30 11.76 -27.40 14.67
CA PHE A 30 12.13 -28.66 15.32
C PHE A 30 13.65 -28.82 15.54
N ILE A 31 14.47 -28.40 14.58
CA ILE A 31 15.94 -28.43 14.68
C ILE A 31 16.44 -27.44 15.75
N ILE A 32 15.85 -26.23 15.83
CA ILE A 32 16.24 -25.22 16.82
C ILE A 32 15.85 -25.66 18.23
N TYR A 33 14.64 -26.21 18.43
CA TYR A 33 14.22 -26.74 19.74
C TYR A 33 14.98 -28.01 20.14
N GLY A 34 15.40 -28.84 19.17
CA GLY A 34 16.23 -30.02 19.42
C GLY A 34 17.70 -29.71 19.72
N GLY A 35 18.26 -28.66 19.10
CA GLY A 35 19.68 -28.30 19.21
C GLY A 35 20.08 -27.61 20.51
N LEU A 36 19.13 -27.03 21.25
CA LEU A 36 19.39 -26.35 22.53
C LEU A 36 19.84 -27.30 23.67
N LYS A 37 19.77 -28.63 23.49
CA LYS A 37 20.23 -29.60 24.50
C LYS A 37 21.66 -30.10 24.31
N ALA A 38 22.37 -29.71 23.25
CA ALA A 38 23.63 -30.36 22.89
C ALA A 38 24.92 -29.64 23.32
N ASN A 39 24.85 -28.50 24.02
CA ASN A 39 26.05 -27.70 24.30
C ASN A 39 26.25 -27.38 25.79
N ALA A 40 26.20 -28.42 26.61
CA ALA A 40 26.69 -28.39 27.98
C ALA A 40 27.99 -29.18 28.07
N GLN A 41 29.06 -28.67 27.44
CA GLN A 41 30.40 -29.19 27.69
C GLN A 41 30.83 -28.71 29.08
N SER A 42 30.82 -29.65 30.02
CA SER A 42 31.29 -29.53 31.39
C SER A 42 32.69 -28.88 31.42
N ARG A 43 32.76 -27.61 31.79
CA ARG A 43 34.03 -26.92 32.06
C ARG A 43 34.19 -26.78 33.57
N ASP A 44 35.18 -27.47 34.13
CA ASP A 44 35.57 -27.33 35.53
C ASP A 44 35.99 -25.88 35.79
N THR A 45 35.23 -25.16 36.61
CA THR A 45 35.48 -23.74 36.91
C THR A 45 36.34 -23.60 38.16
N CYS A 46 37.39 -22.78 38.07
CA CYS A 46 38.23 -22.40 39.21
C CYS A 46 37.72 -21.11 39.87
N ALA A 47 37.93 -20.97 41.18
CA ALA A 47 37.51 -19.77 41.92
C ALA A 47 38.46 -18.57 41.79
N GLN A 48 39.77 -18.78 41.53
CA GLN A 48 40.77 -17.71 41.45
C GLN A 48 41.97 -18.09 40.57
N ALA A 49 42.58 -17.09 39.92
CA ALA A 49 43.81 -17.26 39.14
C ALA A 49 45.00 -17.69 40.02
N GLY A 50 45.79 -18.66 39.53
CA GLY A 50 46.98 -19.14 40.23
C GLY A 50 46.75 -20.27 41.25
N GLY A 51 45.50 -20.69 41.48
CA GLY A 51 45.19 -21.88 42.27
C GLY A 51 45.57 -23.19 41.57
N SER A 52 45.88 -24.23 42.35
CA SER A 52 46.04 -25.60 41.84
C SER A 52 44.65 -26.23 41.63
N CYS A 53 44.44 -26.83 40.47
CA CYS A 53 43.21 -27.52 40.12
C CYS A 53 43.50 -28.90 39.57
N THR A 54 42.56 -29.83 39.67
CA THR A 54 42.67 -31.14 39.02
C THR A 54 41.85 -31.08 37.74
N ALA A 55 42.48 -31.25 36.59
CA ALA A 55 41.77 -31.31 35.32
C ALA A 55 40.96 -32.61 35.22
N LEU A 56 39.94 -32.67 34.36
CA LEU A 56 39.16 -33.89 34.03
C LEU A 56 40.02 -35.14 33.74
N SER A 57 41.30 -34.98 33.38
CA SER A 57 42.28 -36.06 33.17
C SER A 57 42.91 -36.62 34.47
N GLY A 58 42.49 -36.14 35.64
CA GLY A 58 43.00 -36.58 36.95
C GLY A 58 44.39 -36.04 37.31
N ARG A 59 44.97 -35.15 36.50
CA ARG A 59 46.29 -34.54 36.72
C ARG A 59 46.19 -33.13 37.30
N SER A 60 47.18 -32.76 38.11
CA SER A 60 47.32 -31.40 38.64
C SER A 60 47.59 -30.41 37.51
N GLY A 61 46.82 -29.33 37.48
CA GLY A 61 46.92 -28.20 36.57
C GLY A 61 46.88 -26.87 37.33
N THR A 62 46.97 -25.78 36.57
CA THR A 62 46.95 -24.41 37.12
C THR A 62 45.71 -23.67 36.63
N CYS A 63 45.05 -22.93 37.51
CA CYS A 63 43.90 -22.11 37.14
C CYS A 63 44.35 -20.85 36.40
N VAL A 64 43.88 -20.69 35.17
CA VAL A 64 44.20 -19.56 34.29
C VAL A 64 42.92 -18.80 33.95
N SER A 65 43.02 -17.47 33.79
CA SER A 65 41.89 -16.65 33.34
C SER A 65 41.54 -16.95 31.87
N GLY A 66 40.27 -17.24 31.60
CA GLY A 66 39.68 -17.47 30.28
C GLY A 66 39.10 -16.23 29.63
N GLY A 67 39.28 -15.06 30.26
CA GLY A 67 38.71 -13.79 29.81
C GLY A 67 37.36 -13.49 30.44
N LYS A 68 36.64 -12.51 29.87
CA LYS A 68 35.36 -12.01 30.40
C LYS A 68 34.18 -12.56 29.60
N LEU A 69 33.14 -13.04 30.29
CA LEU A 69 31.85 -13.33 29.67
C LEU A 69 31.19 -12.03 29.20
N SER A 70 30.22 -12.11 28.29
CA SER A 70 29.40 -10.96 27.86
C SER A 70 28.67 -10.23 29.00
N SER A 71 28.61 -10.83 30.21
CA SER A 71 28.11 -10.23 31.45
C SER A 71 29.13 -9.38 32.22
N GLY A 72 30.37 -9.27 31.73
CA GLY A 72 31.47 -8.55 32.40
C GLY A 72 32.21 -9.36 33.48
N THR A 73 31.71 -10.53 33.85
CA THR A 73 32.33 -11.44 34.83
C THR A 73 33.51 -12.20 34.22
N GLU A 74 34.65 -12.21 34.91
CA GLU A 74 35.84 -12.96 34.49
C GLU A 74 35.71 -14.43 34.91
N TYR A 75 36.01 -15.37 34.00
CA TYR A 75 35.94 -16.80 34.29
C TYR A 75 37.32 -17.45 34.25
N PHE A 76 37.55 -18.39 35.15
CA PHE A 76 38.83 -19.12 35.28
C PHE A 76 38.62 -20.59 34.94
N TYR A 77 39.56 -21.17 34.20
CA TYR A 77 39.54 -22.58 33.81
C TYR A 77 40.85 -23.28 34.19
N CYS A 78 40.78 -24.58 34.40
CA CYS A 78 41.95 -25.39 34.75
C CYS A 78 42.78 -25.74 33.51
N LYS A 79 44.06 -25.32 33.47
CA LYS A 79 45.02 -25.67 32.42
C LYS A 79 45.96 -26.77 32.92
N GLY A 80 45.65 -28.02 32.57
CA GLY A 80 46.51 -29.19 32.79
C GLY A 80 47.29 -29.59 31.53
N GLU A 81 48.27 -30.49 31.65
CA GLU A 81 49.00 -31.04 30.51
C GLU A 81 48.21 -32.19 29.87
N LEU A 82 47.58 -31.91 28.72
CA LEU A 82 46.76 -32.89 27.97
C LEU A 82 47.64 -33.92 27.24
N THR A 83 47.21 -35.19 27.29
CA THR A 83 47.84 -36.27 26.51
C THR A 83 47.68 -36.04 25.00
N ALA A 84 48.56 -36.60 24.17
CA ALA A 84 48.49 -36.47 22.71
C ALA A 84 47.11 -36.90 22.15
N THR A 85 46.51 -37.92 22.76
CA THR A 85 45.17 -38.45 22.48
C THR A 85 44.03 -37.48 22.81
N GLU A 86 44.11 -36.74 23.92
CA GLU A 86 43.09 -35.74 24.28
C GLU A 86 43.20 -34.47 23.42
N LYS A 87 44.43 -34.07 23.05
CA LYS A 87 44.64 -32.95 22.11
C LYS A 87 44.03 -33.25 20.74
N THR A 88 44.14 -34.49 20.26
CA THR A 88 43.48 -34.91 19.02
C THR A 88 41.95 -34.95 19.16
N ALA A 89 41.40 -35.37 20.31
CA ALA A 89 39.95 -35.42 20.53
C ALA A 89 39.29 -34.02 20.53
N LEU A 90 39.91 -33.04 21.20
CA LEU A 90 39.44 -31.65 21.20
C LEU A 90 39.53 -30.99 19.81
N ALA A 91 40.57 -31.31 19.05
CA ALA A 91 40.71 -30.83 17.66
C ALA A 91 39.66 -31.43 16.71
N ILE A 92 39.18 -32.65 16.99
CA ILE A 92 38.09 -33.29 16.24
C ILE A 92 36.74 -32.64 16.61
N ASP A 93 36.52 -32.31 17.88
CA ASP A 93 35.32 -31.64 18.39
C ASP A 93 35.17 -30.20 17.84
N GLU A 94 36.25 -29.42 17.81
CA GLU A 94 36.24 -28.06 17.25
C GLU A 94 35.93 -28.07 15.73
N LYS A 95 36.50 -29.02 14.99
CA LYS A 95 36.19 -29.22 13.56
C LYS A 95 34.77 -29.71 13.34
N GLY A 96 34.24 -30.56 14.22
CA GLY A 96 32.86 -31.04 14.20
C GLY A 96 31.86 -29.91 14.45
N ALA A 97 32.11 -29.07 15.45
CA ALA A 97 31.30 -27.89 15.76
C ALA A 97 31.34 -26.86 14.62
N ALA A 98 32.51 -26.63 14.02
CA ALA A 98 32.64 -25.75 12.86
C ALA A 98 31.84 -26.25 11.64
N LEU A 99 31.87 -27.57 11.38
CA LEU A 99 31.09 -28.19 10.30
C LEU A 99 29.57 -28.10 10.57
N ALA A 100 29.14 -28.39 11.80
CA ALA A 100 27.73 -28.28 12.20
C ALA A 100 27.21 -26.85 12.01
N ASN A 101 27.96 -25.85 12.47
CA ASN A 101 27.61 -24.44 12.30
C ASN A 101 27.56 -24.05 10.81
N ALA A 102 28.49 -24.53 9.98
CA ALA A 102 28.49 -24.27 8.54
C ALA A 102 27.24 -24.84 7.85
N ILE A 103 26.81 -26.05 8.21
CA ILE A 103 25.60 -26.69 7.67
C ILE A 103 24.33 -25.92 8.10
N ILE A 104 24.21 -25.57 9.38
CA ILE A 104 23.06 -24.83 9.91
C ILE A 104 22.95 -23.44 9.25
N ASN A 105 24.08 -22.73 9.12
CA ASN A 105 24.15 -21.45 8.42
C ASN A 105 23.75 -21.57 6.94
N GLY A 106 24.18 -22.64 6.27
CA GLY A 106 23.80 -22.93 4.89
C GLY A 106 22.29 -23.16 4.74
N LEU A 107 21.71 -24.00 5.60
CA LEU A 107 20.29 -24.31 5.59
C LEU A 107 19.42 -23.08 5.90
N PHE A 108 19.82 -22.27 6.89
CA PHE A 108 19.15 -21.02 7.26
C PHE A 108 19.14 -20.02 6.10
N LYS A 109 20.29 -19.83 5.42
CA LYS A 109 20.39 -18.96 4.23
C LYS A 109 19.46 -19.38 3.11
N ILE A 110 19.33 -20.69 2.86
CA ILE A 110 18.43 -21.22 1.83
C ILE A 110 16.98 -20.96 2.23
N GLY A 111 16.62 -21.21 3.49
CA GLY A 111 15.29 -20.94 4.04
C GLY A 111 14.87 -19.48 3.94
N PHE A 112 15.75 -18.57 4.36
CA PHE A 112 15.52 -17.12 4.31
C PHE A 112 15.30 -16.64 2.87
N LYS A 113 16.13 -17.11 1.93
CA LYS A 113 15.97 -16.81 0.49
C LYS A 113 14.62 -17.28 -0.07
N LEU A 114 14.11 -18.44 0.36
CA LEU A 114 12.79 -18.92 -0.09
C LEU A 114 11.67 -17.99 0.39
N ILE A 115 11.73 -17.52 1.64
CA ILE A 115 10.76 -16.57 2.20
C ILE A 115 10.80 -15.24 1.42
N ASP A 116 11.99 -14.72 1.14
CA ASP A 116 12.14 -13.47 0.37
C ASP A 116 11.62 -13.59 -1.06
N VAL A 117 11.86 -14.72 -1.73
CA VAL A 117 11.33 -14.95 -3.08
C VAL A 117 9.80 -14.99 -3.08
N VAL A 118 9.19 -15.68 -2.12
CA VAL A 118 7.72 -15.71 -1.97
C VAL A 118 7.18 -14.31 -1.70
N ALA A 119 7.83 -13.59 -0.79
CA ALA A 119 7.49 -12.22 -0.44
C ALA A 119 7.59 -11.27 -1.64
N TYR A 120 8.65 -11.39 -2.45
CA TYR A 120 8.83 -10.61 -3.68
C TYR A 120 7.69 -10.84 -4.67
N VAL A 121 7.27 -12.10 -4.86
CA VAL A 121 6.15 -12.43 -5.77
C VAL A 121 4.84 -11.83 -5.27
N ILE A 122 4.55 -11.91 -3.97
CA ILE A 122 3.35 -11.31 -3.36
C ILE A 122 3.34 -9.80 -3.58
N PHE A 123 4.45 -9.13 -3.22
CA PHE A 123 4.56 -7.69 -3.38
C PHE A 123 4.48 -7.30 -4.84
N PHE A 124 5.03 -8.09 -5.77
CA PHE A 124 4.94 -7.80 -7.19
C PHE A 124 3.48 -7.79 -7.67
N VAL A 125 2.69 -8.78 -7.27
CA VAL A 125 1.26 -8.86 -7.60
C VAL A 125 0.49 -7.68 -7.01
N LEU A 126 0.73 -7.34 -5.74
CA LEU A 126 0.07 -6.21 -5.07
C LEU A 126 0.50 -4.86 -5.66
N GLY A 127 1.76 -4.74 -6.07
CA GLY A 127 2.30 -3.56 -6.75
C GLY A 127 1.63 -3.34 -8.11
N GLN A 128 1.33 -4.41 -8.86
CA GLN A 128 0.56 -4.30 -10.10
C GLN A 128 -0.88 -3.83 -9.84
N LEU A 129 -1.51 -4.29 -8.75
CA LEU A 129 -2.84 -3.81 -8.35
C LEU A 129 -2.82 -2.31 -8.02
N LEU A 130 -1.81 -1.87 -7.24
CA LEU A 130 -1.63 -0.46 -6.92
C LEU A 130 -1.34 0.38 -8.17
N ALA A 131 -0.51 -0.12 -9.08
CA ALA A 131 -0.20 0.55 -10.34
C ALA A 131 -1.45 0.71 -11.22
N LEU A 132 -2.32 -0.31 -11.27
CA LEU A 132 -3.59 -0.22 -11.98
C LEU A 132 -4.53 0.81 -11.35
N ALA A 133 -4.62 0.84 -10.02
CA ALA A 133 -5.40 1.85 -9.30
C ALA A 133 -4.85 3.26 -9.52
N GLY A 134 -3.52 3.41 -9.51
CA GLY A 134 -2.82 4.67 -9.78
C GLY A 134 -3.04 5.18 -11.19
N LEU A 135 -2.97 4.29 -12.20
CA LEU A 135 -3.27 4.63 -13.60
C LEU A 135 -4.70 5.15 -13.74
N LEU A 136 -5.67 4.52 -13.06
CA LEU A 136 -7.07 4.95 -13.10
C LEU A 136 -7.24 6.33 -12.44
N LEU A 137 -6.58 6.57 -11.30
CA LEU A 137 -6.57 7.88 -10.64
C LEU A 137 -5.96 8.96 -11.55
N ASP A 138 -4.79 8.69 -12.14
CA ASP A 138 -4.10 9.63 -13.02
C ASP A 138 -4.92 9.91 -14.29
N PHE A 139 -5.59 8.90 -14.84
CA PHE A 139 -6.49 9.06 -15.98
C PHE A 139 -7.64 10.02 -15.68
N VAL A 140 -8.23 9.92 -14.50
CA VAL A 140 -9.34 10.79 -14.07
C VAL A 140 -8.87 12.24 -13.83
N LEU A 141 -7.65 12.44 -13.32
CA LEU A 141 -7.11 13.77 -13.05
C LEU A 141 -6.57 14.47 -14.31
N THR A 142 -5.97 13.71 -15.24
CA THR A 142 -5.24 14.28 -16.39
C THR A 142 -6.17 14.56 -17.58
N LYS A 143 -7.34 13.91 -17.65
CA LYS A 143 -8.21 14.05 -18.83
C LYS A 143 -8.80 15.48 -18.95
N PRO A 144 -8.53 16.19 -20.04
CA PRO A 144 -8.97 17.58 -20.22
C PRO A 144 -10.50 17.72 -20.35
N GLU A 145 -11.21 16.67 -20.77
CA GLU A 145 -12.67 16.67 -20.88
C GLU A 145 -13.38 16.70 -19.52
N LEU A 146 -12.69 16.25 -18.46
CA LEU A 146 -13.16 16.38 -17.07
C LEU A 146 -12.79 17.75 -16.47
N ASN A 147 -11.81 18.44 -17.07
CA ASN A 147 -11.26 19.72 -16.60
C ASN A 147 -11.90 20.96 -17.26
N LYS A 148 -12.81 20.76 -18.23
CA LYS A 148 -13.58 21.85 -18.86
C LYS A 148 -15.04 21.42 -18.95
N PHE A 149 -15.73 21.44 -17.82
CA PHE A 149 -17.09 20.94 -17.70
C PHE A 149 -18.04 21.67 -18.66
N ALA A 150 -17.93 23.00 -18.78
CA ALA A 150 -18.80 23.81 -19.63
C ALA A 150 -18.63 23.57 -21.15
N LEU A 151 -17.52 22.96 -21.57
CA LEU A 151 -17.20 22.67 -22.98
C LEU A 151 -17.51 21.23 -23.38
N SER A 152 -17.87 20.38 -22.41
CA SER A 152 -18.20 18.98 -22.68
C SER A 152 -19.40 18.87 -23.65
N PRO A 153 -19.33 18.05 -24.71
CA PRO A 153 -20.42 17.87 -25.67
C PRO A 153 -21.72 17.41 -25.01
N ILE A 154 -21.61 16.61 -23.95
CA ILE A 154 -22.74 16.09 -23.16
C ILE A 154 -23.44 17.25 -22.46
N VAL A 155 -22.67 18.15 -21.84
CA VAL A 155 -23.21 19.33 -21.14
C VAL A 155 -23.85 20.31 -22.11
N ARG A 156 -23.20 20.59 -23.25
CA ARG A 156 -23.72 21.53 -24.26
C ARG A 156 -25.00 21.05 -24.90
N THR A 157 -25.03 19.78 -25.32
CA THR A 157 -26.24 19.16 -25.90
C THR A 157 -27.36 19.14 -24.87
N GLY A 158 -27.02 18.72 -23.64
CA GLY A 158 -27.95 18.67 -22.53
C GLY A 158 -28.61 19.98 -22.18
N TRP A 159 -27.78 21.01 -21.94
CA TRP A 159 -28.24 22.36 -21.69
C TRP A 159 -29.08 22.91 -22.85
N GLY A 160 -28.69 22.62 -24.09
CA GLY A 160 -29.47 23.00 -25.28
C GLY A 160 -30.90 22.44 -25.25
N ILE A 161 -31.04 21.15 -24.92
CA ILE A 161 -32.35 20.50 -24.76
C ILE A 161 -33.16 21.16 -23.64
N THR A 162 -32.56 21.35 -22.47
CA THR A 162 -33.28 21.93 -21.32
C THR A 162 -33.69 23.38 -21.55
N LYS A 163 -32.83 24.19 -22.18
CA LYS A 163 -33.15 25.57 -22.58
C LYS A 163 -34.31 25.62 -23.58
N ASN A 164 -34.28 24.76 -24.59
CA ASN A 164 -35.34 24.71 -25.60
C ASN A 164 -36.67 24.31 -24.96
N LEU A 165 -36.66 23.35 -24.03
CA LEU A 165 -37.82 22.96 -23.26
C LEU A 165 -38.34 24.11 -22.38
N ALA A 166 -37.45 24.81 -21.67
CA ALA A 166 -37.81 25.97 -20.86
C ALA A 166 -38.44 27.10 -21.70
N ASN A 167 -37.91 27.36 -22.88
CA ASN A 167 -38.48 28.34 -23.81
C ASN A 167 -39.91 27.97 -24.23
N MET A 168 -40.21 26.69 -24.48
CA MET A 168 -41.59 26.25 -24.73
C MET A 168 -42.50 26.49 -23.53
N PHE A 169 -42.04 26.24 -22.31
CA PHE A 169 -42.82 26.53 -21.10
C PHE A 169 -43.04 28.03 -20.88
N PHE A 170 -42.04 28.88 -21.13
CA PHE A 170 -42.21 30.33 -21.07
C PHE A 170 -43.26 30.82 -22.06
N ALA A 171 -43.26 30.30 -23.28
CA ALA A 171 -44.28 30.62 -24.28
C ALA A 171 -45.69 30.20 -23.81
N LEU A 172 -45.83 29.01 -23.21
CA LEU A 172 -47.12 28.54 -22.67
C LEU A 172 -47.61 29.41 -21.51
N ILE A 173 -46.73 29.81 -20.59
CA ILE A 173 -47.08 30.67 -19.46
C ILE A 173 -47.50 32.06 -19.95
N LEU A 174 -46.78 32.64 -20.92
CA LEU A 174 -47.15 33.91 -21.54
C LEU A 174 -48.51 33.83 -22.24
N LEU A 175 -48.83 32.70 -22.88
CA LEU A 175 -50.14 32.45 -23.49
C LEU A 175 -51.26 32.43 -22.43
N ILE A 176 -51.05 31.72 -21.31
CA ILE A 176 -52.01 31.66 -20.19
C ILE A 176 -52.23 33.06 -19.59
N ILE A 177 -51.16 33.80 -19.35
CA ILE A 177 -51.22 35.19 -18.85
C ILE A 177 -51.98 36.09 -19.83
N SER A 178 -51.77 35.91 -21.14
CA SER A 178 -52.47 36.68 -22.17
C SER A 178 -53.97 36.42 -22.15
N PHE A 179 -54.41 35.16 -22.05
CA PHE A 179 -55.83 34.84 -21.92
C PHE A 179 -56.44 35.36 -20.62
N ALA A 180 -55.74 35.24 -19.49
CA ALA A 180 -56.18 35.79 -18.21
C ALA A 180 -56.38 37.33 -18.28
N THR A 181 -55.49 38.02 -19.00
CA THR A 181 -55.57 39.46 -19.23
C THR A 181 -56.77 39.83 -20.11
N ILE A 182 -57.03 39.08 -21.19
CA ILE A 182 -58.19 39.30 -22.08
C ILE A 182 -59.51 39.10 -21.33
N LEU A 183 -59.61 38.06 -20.51
CA LEU A 183 -60.80 37.78 -19.70
C LEU A 183 -61.01 38.75 -18.54
N ARG A 184 -60.13 39.75 -18.36
CA ARG A 184 -60.14 40.72 -17.24
C ARG A 184 -60.27 40.05 -15.88
N ILE A 185 -59.70 38.86 -15.74
CA ILE A 185 -59.49 38.25 -14.43
C ILE A 185 -58.32 39.01 -13.83
N GLU A 186 -58.60 40.20 -13.28
CA GLU A 186 -57.62 41.05 -12.61
C GLU A 186 -57.16 40.38 -11.31
N SER A 187 -56.33 39.35 -11.46
CA SER A 187 -55.51 38.87 -10.36
C SER A 187 -54.33 39.82 -10.24
N TYR A 188 -54.25 40.55 -9.13
CA TYR A 188 -53.12 41.41 -8.76
C TYR A 188 -51.75 40.71 -8.92
N GLY A 189 -51.71 39.37 -8.96
CA GLY A 189 -50.51 38.57 -9.22
C GLY A 189 -49.93 38.67 -10.64
N VAL A 190 -50.72 38.98 -11.68
CA VAL A 190 -50.23 38.96 -13.08
C VAL A 190 -49.12 39.98 -13.32
N LYS A 191 -49.27 41.20 -12.78
CA LYS A 191 -48.25 42.26 -12.86
C LYS A 191 -46.97 41.93 -12.07
N GLN A 192 -47.06 41.05 -11.08
CA GLN A 192 -45.93 40.61 -10.27
C GLN A 192 -45.20 39.40 -10.88
N ILE A 193 -45.89 38.55 -11.64
CA ILE A 193 -45.33 37.35 -12.28
C ILE A 193 -44.51 37.72 -13.52
N LEU A 194 -44.92 38.73 -14.29
CA LEU A 194 -44.27 39.14 -15.53
C LEU A 194 -42.77 39.47 -15.37
N PRO A 195 -42.34 40.35 -14.44
CA PRO A 195 -40.91 40.64 -14.26
C PRO A 195 -40.12 39.42 -13.78
N LYS A 196 -40.71 38.58 -12.93
CA LYS A 196 -40.07 37.34 -12.48
C LYS A 196 -39.85 36.35 -13.64
N LEU A 197 -40.79 36.28 -14.59
CA LEU A 197 -40.69 35.41 -15.77
C LEU A 197 -39.59 35.88 -16.74
N ILE A 198 -39.44 37.19 -16.92
CA ILE A 198 -38.37 37.79 -17.74
C ILE A 198 -37.00 37.51 -17.11
N ILE A 199 -36.87 37.71 -15.79
CA ILE A 199 -35.65 37.40 -15.04
C ILE A 199 -35.33 35.90 -15.16
N ALA A 200 -36.33 35.02 -14.98
CA ALA A 200 -36.15 33.57 -15.15
C ALA A 200 -35.70 33.19 -16.56
N ALA A 201 -36.29 33.79 -17.60
CA ALA A 201 -35.90 33.55 -19.00
C ALA A 201 -34.45 33.97 -19.29
N LEU A 202 -34.00 35.08 -18.68
CA LEU A 202 -32.61 35.51 -18.76
C LEU A 202 -31.69 34.54 -18.01
N LEU A 203 -32.02 34.16 -16.77
CA LEU A 203 -31.21 33.23 -15.97
C LEU A 203 -31.05 31.85 -16.62
N ILE A 204 -32.08 31.31 -17.28
CA ILE A 204 -31.97 30.02 -17.97
C ILE A 204 -30.97 30.08 -19.13
N ASN A 205 -30.94 31.19 -19.88
CA ASN A 205 -29.96 31.40 -20.94
C ASN A 205 -28.53 31.54 -20.41
N PHE A 206 -28.34 32.17 -19.25
CA PHE A 206 -27.02 32.34 -18.62
C PHE A 206 -26.63 31.22 -17.65
N SER A 207 -27.51 30.23 -17.43
CA SER A 207 -27.30 29.18 -16.43
C SER A 207 -26.04 28.35 -16.68
N LEU A 208 -25.74 28.01 -17.94
CA LEU A 208 -24.54 27.27 -18.31
C LEU A 208 -23.27 28.08 -18.04
N VAL A 209 -23.32 29.41 -18.25
CA VAL A 209 -22.19 30.29 -18.01
C VAL A 209 -21.91 30.37 -16.51
N ILE A 210 -22.93 30.63 -15.69
CA ILE A 210 -22.78 30.75 -14.24
C ILE A 210 -22.34 29.42 -13.62
N GLY A 211 -23.03 28.32 -13.96
CA GLY A 211 -22.69 26.98 -13.46
C GLY A 211 -21.32 26.51 -13.95
N GLY A 212 -20.99 26.79 -15.21
CA GLY A 212 -19.70 26.49 -15.82
C GLY A 212 -18.55 27.19 -15.08
N VAL A 213 -18.65 28.50 -14.85
CA VAL A 213 -17.60 29.28 -14.16
C VAL A 213 -17.31 28.74 -12.75
N ILE A 214 -18.36 28.44 -11.97
CA ILE A 214 -18.19 27.93 -10.60
C ILE A 214 -17.51 26.56 -10.61
N ILE A 215 -17.94 25.66 -11.51
CA ILE A 215 -17.39 24.31 -11.60
C ILE A 215 -15.95 24.36 -12.13
N ASP A 216 -15.69 25.12 -13.19
CA ASP A 216 -14.37 25.27 -13.79
C ASP A 216 -13.39 25.90 -12.77
N PHE A 217 -13.83 26.85 -11.94
CA PHE A 217 -13.01 27.41 -10.84
C PHE A 217 -12.58 26.33 -9.83
N SER A 218 -13.51 25.46 -9.41
CA SER A 218 -13.18 24.35 -8.49
C SER A 218 -12.20 23.35 -9.10
N GLN A 219 -12.29 23.11 -10.41
CA GLN A 219 -11.37 22.23 -11.14
C GLN A 219 -9.98 22.84 -11.26
N VAL A 220 -9.88 24.14 -11.58
CA VAL A 220 -8.62 24.89 -11.59
C VAL A 220 -7.96 24.86 -10.21
N MET A 221 -8.73 25.06 -9.14
CA MET A 221 -8.21 24.95 -7.77
C MET A 221 -7.67 23.55 -7.47
N THR A 222 -8.41 22.51 -7.87
CA THR A 222 -7.98 21.11 -7.71
C THR A 222 -6.65 20.87 -8.45
N LYS A 223 -6.55 21.34 -9.70
CA LYS A 223 -5.34 21.21 -10.51
C LYS A 223 -4.16 21.95 -9.88
N TYR A 224 -4.37 23.14 -9.34
CA TYR A 224 -3.31 23.89 -8.65
C TYR A 224 -2.70 23.09 -7.50
N PHE A 225 -3.53 22.46 -6.65
CA PHE A 225 -3.03 21.63 -5.56
C PHE A 225 -2.34 20.35 -6.04
N VAL A 226 -2.86 19.72 -7.10
CA VAL A 226 -2.22 18.55 -7.70
C VAL A 226 -0.86 18.92 -8.30
N ASP A 227 -0.77 19.99 -9.10
CA ASP A 227 0.48 20.45 -9.71
C ASP A 227 1.50 20.86 -8.64
N LYS A 228 1.07 21.50 -7.55
CA LYS A 228 1.93 21.81 -6.40
C LYS A 228 2.40 20.57 -5.64
N ALA A 229 1.56 19.53 -5.53
CA ALA A 229 1.99 18.26 -4.95
C ALA A 229 3.04 17.54 -5.83
N LEU A 230 3.06 17.83 -7.14
CA LEU A 230 3.98 17.26 -8.12
C LEU A 230 5.26 18.08 -8.33
N GLU A 231 5.30 19.33 -7.85
CA GLU A 231 6.44 20.23 -8.00
C GLU A 231 7.73 19.58 -7.46
N GLY A 232 8.77 19.49 -8.30
CA GLY A 232 10.04 18.84 -7.96
C GLY A 232 10.13 17.34 -8.25
N ASN A 233 9.06 16.65 -8.67
CA ASN A 233 9.08 15.20 -8.94
C ASN A 233 9.35 14.82 -10.41
N GLY A 234 9.95 15.71 -11.22
CA GLY A 234 10.46 15.38 -12.56
C GLY A 234 9.42 14.92 -13.59
N GLY A 235 8.18 15.41 -13.50
CA GLY A 235 7.10 15.04 -14.44
C GLY A 235 6.39 13.72 -14.11
N GLN A 236 6.61 13.20 -12.89
CA GLN A 236 5.86 12.05 -12.38
C GLN A 236 4.38 12.39 -12.14
N THR A 237 3.54 11.36 -12.18
CA THR A 237 2.12 11.47 -11.87
C THR A 237 1.86 11.51 -10.36
N LEU A 238 0.63 11.88 -9.95
CA LEU A 238 0.29 11.97 -8.52
C LEU A 238 0.36 10.60 -7.86
N SER A 239 -0.13 9.57 -8.54
CA SER A 239 -0.09 8.20 -8.04
C SER A 239 1.35 7.70 -7.81
N SER A 240 2.25 7.97 -8.76
CA SER A 240 3.65 7.56 -8.67
C SER A 240 4.42 8.36 -7.62
N THR A 241 4.16 9.66 -7.50
CA THR A 241 4.74 10.50 -6.44
C THR A 241 4.36 10.01 -5.05
N ILE A 242 3.08 9.71 -4.82
CA ILE A 242 2.60 9.20 -3.53
C ILE A 242 3.16 7.80 -3.27
N ALA A 243 3.19 6.92 -4.28
CA ALA A 243 3.78 5.59 -4.15
C ALA A 243 5.29 5.63 -3.81
N ASN A 244 6.02 6.58 -4.40
CA ASN A 244 7.45 6.79 -4.11
C ASN A 244 7.66 7.36 -2.72
N LYS A 245 6.84 8.33 -2.28
CA LYS A 245 6.90 8.89 -0.91
C LYS A 245 6.50 7.89 0.17
N MET A 246 5.60 6.95 -0.13
CA MET A 246 5.29 5.81 0.75
C MET A 246 6.40 4.76 0.77
N ASN A 247 7.50 5.00 0.06
CA ASN A 247 8.67 4.14 0.00
C ASN A 247 8.36 2.68 -0.39
N ILE A 248 7.33 2.50 -1.20
CA ILE A 248 6.92 1.17 -1.66
C ILE A 248 8.04 0.55 -2.48
N ALA A 249 8.76 1.37 -3.27
CA ALA A 249 9.89 0.97 -4.07
C ALA A 249 11.09 0.45 -3.24
N GLU A 250 11.45 1.06 -2.10
CA GLU A 250 12.49 0.44 -1.26
C GLU A 250 11.97 -0.79 -0.54
N GLY A 251 10.68 -0.90 -0.23
CA GLY A 251 10.09 -2.17 0.21
C GLY A 251 10.38 -3.33 -0.76
N PHE A 252 10.40 -3.05 -2.07
CA PHE A 252 10.82 -4.01 -3.11
C PHE A 252 12.34 -4.20 -3.19
N ARG A 253 13.13 -3.12 -3.10
CA ARG A 253 14.59 -3.17 -3.23
C ARG A 253 15.29 -3.75 -2.01
N ALA A 254 14.81 -3.44 -0.80
CA ALA A 254 15.30 -3.99 0.46
C ALA A 254 15.18 -5.52 0.50
N ARG A 255 14.16 -6.09 -0.16
CA ARG A 255 14.02 -7.55 -0.30
C ARG A 255 14.85 -8.20 -1.40
N ASN A 256 15.42 -7.40 -2.30
CA ASN A 256 16.43 -7.90 -3.22
C ASN A 256 17.83 -7.93 -2.57
N ALA A 257 17.99 -7.42 -1.34
CA ALA A 257 19.22 -7.54 -0.58
C ALA A 257 19.39 -8.98 -0.10
N THR A 258 20.29 -9.72 -0.75
CA THR A 258 20.50 -11.17 -0.60
C THR A 258 21.21 -11.59 0.70
N ASN A 259 21.30 -10.69 1.68
CA ASN A 259 22.10 -10.90 2.88
C ASN A 259 21.19 -11.45 3.98
N ALA A 260 21.16 -12.78 4.11
CA ALA A 260 20.55 -13.40 5.28
C ALA A 260 21.27 -12.90 6.55
N PRO A 261 20.54 -12.53 7.62
CA PRO A 261 21.15 -12.09 8.86
C PRO A 261 22.04 -13.20 9.46
N PRO A 262 23.04 -12.84 10.28
CA PRO A 262 23.84 -13.80 11.02
C PRO A 262 22.95 -14.70 11.88
N LEU A 263 23.35 -15.96 12.07
CA LEU A 263 22.55 -16.93 12.80
C LEU A 263 22.34 -16.57 14.29
N SER A 264 23.22 -15.74 14.86
CA SER A 264 23.09 -15.20 16.22
C SER A 264 21.78 -14.44 16.41
N ASP A 265 21.28 -13.81 15.35
CA ASP A 265 20.10 -12.95 15.36
C ASP A 265 18.96 -13.61 14.56
N SER A 266 19.03 -14.93 14.37
CA SER A 266 18.16 -15.69 13.47
C SER A 266 16.67 -15.58 13.82
N LEU A 267 16.33 -15.57 15.12
CA LEU A 267 14.95 -15.40 15.58
C LEU A 267 14.44 -13.97 15.31
N ASP A 268 15.22 -12.95 15.65
CA ASP A 268 14.84 -11.55 15.44
C ASP A 268 14.76 -11.20 13.95
N GLY A 269 15.69 -11.72 13.14
CA GLY A 269 15.70 -11.58 11.68
C GLY A 269 14.49 -12.23 11.00
N LEU A 270 14.07 -13.41 11.45
CA LEU A 270 12.86 -14.07 10.94
C LEU A 270 11.59 -13.32 11.37
N VAL A 271 11.50 -12.92 12.64
CA VAL A 271 10.34 -12.20 13.17
C VAL A 271 10.16 -10.85 12.47
N THR A 272 11.23 -10.07 12.32
CA THR A 272 11.20 -8.78 11.59
C THR A 272 10.82 -8.94 10.12
N SER A 273 11.32 -9.98 9.45
CA SER A 273 10.98 -10.25 8.04
C SER A 273 9.51 -10.63 7.85
N ILE A 274 8.96 -11.42 8.77
CA ILE A 274 7.54 -11.82 8.78
C ILE A 274 6.66 -10.61 9.09
N ILE A 275 6.97 -9.82 10.12
CA ILE A 275 6.22 -8.61 10.46
C ILE A 275 6.25 -7.61 9.30
N GLY A 276 7.42 -7.39 8.69
CA GLY A 276 7.56 -6.52 7.52
C GLY A 276 6.77 -7.00 6.30
N LEU A 277 6.59 -8.31 6.13
CA LEU A 277 5.71 -8.89 5.09
C LEU A 277 4.26 -8.52 5.32
N PHE A 278 3.74 -8.77 6.52
CA PHE A 278 2.35 -8.47 6.84
C PHE A 278 2.07 -6.98 6.81
N ALA A 279 2.92 -6.16 7.44
CA ALA A 279 2.77 -4.72 7.47
C ALA A 279 2.84 -4.11 6.06
N GLY A 280 3.82 -4.51 5.24
CA GLY A 280 3.95 -3.98 3.87
C GLY A 280 2.79 -4.42 2.97
N CYS A 281 2.31 -5.66 3.10
CA CYS A 281 1.12 -6.14 2.38
C CYS A 281 -0.12 -5.30 2.73
N LEU A 282 -0.34 -5.06 4.02
CA LEU A 282 -1.45 -4.27 4.55
C LEU A 282 -1.40 -2.84 4.02
N VAL A 283 -0.24 -2.18 4.10
CA VAL A 283 -0.07 -0.80 3.61
C VAL A 283 -0.34 -0.68 2.12
N ILE A 284 0.17 -1.60 1.30
CA ILE A 284 -0.05 -1.58 -0.16
C ILE A 284 -1.54 -1.81 -0.47
N LEU A 285 -2.21 -2.70 0.27
CA LEU A 285 -3.63 -2.98 0.07
C LEU A 285 -4.51 -1.78 0.45
N ILE A 286 -4.20 -1.10 1.57
CA ILE A 286 -4.86 0.15 1.94
C ILE A 286 -4.60 1.21 0.88
N ALA A 287 -3.36 1.40 0.45
CA ALA A 287 -3.02 2.39 -0.57
C ALA A 287 -3.76 2.14 -1.89
N ALA A 288 -3.83 0.87 -2.34
CA ALA A 288 -4.56 0.48 -3.54
C ALA A 288 -6.06 0.76 -3.40
N PHE A 289 -6.65 0.43 -2.25
CA PHE A 289 -8.04 0.74 -1.96
C PHE A 289 -8.31 2.26 -1.96
N VAL A 290 -7.44 3.05 -1.33
CA VAL A 290 -7.56 4.51 -1.27
C VAL A 290 -7.45 5.12 -2.67
N PHE A 291 -6.52 4.67 -3.50
CA PHE A 291 -6.39 5.18 -4.87
C PHE A 291 -7.61 4.84 -5.72
N PHE A 292 -8.12 3.62 -5.59
CA PHE A 292 -9.33 3.20 -6.28
C PHE A 292 -10.56 3.98 -5.81
N ALA A 293 -10.74 4.14 -4.50
CA ALA A 293 -11.82 4.92 -3.91
C ALA A 293 -11.74 6.40 -4.32
N ALA A 294 -10.56 7.00 -4.30
CA ALA A 294 -10.35 8.38 -4.75
C ALA A 294 -10.74 8.54 -6.22
N ALA A 295 -10.30 7.63 -7.09
CA ALA A 295 -10.64 7.68 -8.50
C ALA A 295 -12.16 7.55 -8.74
N LEU A 296 -12.84 6.65 -8.01
CA LEU A 296 -14.30 6.53 -8.05
C LEU A 296 -15.00 7.79 -7.54
N LEU A 297 -14.53 8.40 -6.45
CA LEU A 297 -15.10 9.63 -5.91
C LEU A 297 -15.04 10.79 -6.91
N PHE A 298 -13.93 10.93 -7.65
CA PHE A 298 -13.83 11.92 -8.72
C PHE A 298 -14.79 11.66 -9.88
N ILE A 299 -15.01 10.38 -10.25
CA ILE A 299 -15.99 10.01 -11.29
C ILE A 299 -17.42 10.28 -10.82
N VAL A 300 -17.77 9.85 -9.61
CA VAL A 300 -19.10 10.08 -9.02
C VAL A 300 -19.37 11.58 -8.90
N ARG A 301 -18.37 12.37 -8.49
CA ARG A 301 -18.46 13.84 -8.47
C ARG A 301 -18.83 14.40 -9.84
N TYR A 302 -18.17 13.97 -10.91
CA TYR A 302 -18.48 14.45 -12.26
C TYR A 302 -19.92 14.12 -12.68
N ILE A 303 -20.37 12.88 -12.42
CA ILE A 303 -21.74 12.44 -12.73
C ILE A 303 -22.77 13.19 -11.88
N ALA A 304 -22.51 13.40 -10.59
CA ALA A 304 -23.39 14.13 -9.68
C ALA A 304 -23.54 15.60 -10.10
N LEU A 305 -22.47 16.25 -10.57
CA LEU A 305 -22.52 17.61 -11.10
C LEU A 305 -23.34 17.70 -12.40
N LEU A 306 -23.21 16.71 -13.30
CA LEU A 306 -24.08 16.61 -14.48
C LEU A 306 -25.54 16.50 -14.07
N PHE A 307 -25.86 15.54 -13.20
CA PHE A 307 -27.23 15.32 -12.74
C PHE A 307 -27.82 16.56 -12.05
N CYS A 308 -27.05 17.24 -11.20
CA CYS A 308 -27.49 18.44 -10.50
C CYS A 308 -27.78 19.59 -11.49
N LEU A 309 -26.94 19.79 -12.51
CA LEU A 309 -27.17 20.79 -13.55
C LEU A 309 -28.48 20.52 -14.30
N PHE A 310 -28.70 19.28 -14.76
CA PHE A 310 -29.90 18.90 -15.49
C PHE A 310 -31.17 19.02 -14.66
N TRP A 311 -31.15 18.50 -13.43
CA TRP A 311 -32.33 18.48 -12.56
C TRP A 311 -32.74 19.89 -12.11
N ARG A 312 -31.76 20.74 -11.77
CA ARG A 312 -32.02 22.12 -11.31
C ARG A 312 -32.52 23.04 -12.42
N LEU A 313 -32.27 22.69 -13.68
CA LEU A 313 -32.77 23.42 -14.86
C LEU A 313 -34.16 22.96 -15.32
N TRP A 314 -34.78 21.99 -14.63
CA TRP A 314 -36.14 21.56 -14.95
C TRP A 314 -37.14 22.71 -14.71
N PRO A 315 -37.87 23.19 -15.75
CA PRO A 315 -38.74 24.37 -15.66
C PRO A 315 -39.82 24.24 -14.58
N GLY A 316 -40.36 23.04 -14.39
CA GLY A 316 -41.36 22.76 -13.35
C GLY A 316 -40.86 22.98 -11.91
N PHE A 317 -39.57 22.80 -11.63
CA PHE A 317 -39.01 23.04 -10.29
C PHE A 317 -38.79 24.54 -10.03
N PHE A 318 -38.44 25.30 -11.08
CA PHE A 318 -38.31 26.75 -11.01
C PHE A 318 -39.66 27.46 -10.82
N ILE A 319 -40.71 26.94 -11.45
CA ILE A 319 -42.09 27.45 -11.34
C ILE A 319 -42.70 27.15 -9.97
N LEU A 320 -42.39 26.00 -9.35
CA LEU A 320 -42.86 25.66 -8.00
C LEU A 320 -42.29 26.55 -6.89
N CYS A 321 -41.21 27.27 -7.17
CA CYS A 321 -40.49 28.13 -6.22
C CYS A 321 -40.78 29.63 -6.42
N LEU A 322 -41.61 29.98 -7.41
CA LEU A 322 -41.86 31.35 -7.90
C LEU A 322 -43.20 31.93 -7.44
#